data_AF-A0A2D4N7Z9-F1
#
_entry.id   AF-A0A2D4N7Z9-F1
#
_cell.length_a   1.000
_cell.length_b   1.000
_cell.length_c   1.000
_cell.angle_alpha   90.00
_cell.angle_beta   90.00
_cell.angle_gamma   90.00
#
_symmetry.space_group_name_H-M   'P 1'
#
loop_
_entity.id
_entity.type
_entity.pdbx_description
1 polymer ?
#
loop_
_entity_poly.entity_id
_entity_poly.type
_entity_poly.pdbx_seq_one_letter_code
_entity_poly.pdbx_strand_id
1 'polypeptide(L)'
;GMLTAVVAGPVFTSPAVGSILAAIRTVKQARAVGTLLIVKNYTGDRLNFGLALEQAQAEDISVQMVIIGDDTAFATKKKTGRRGLCGTVLVHKLAGALAEAGVGLNEIVRRITAVVGAMGTLGISLSPCSVPGSRPTFQLADDELELGLGIHGEAGVRRMKVS
;
A
#
# COMPACT_ATOMS: atom_id res chain seq x y z
N GLY A 1 2.07 -1.28 -18.49
CA GLY A 1 2.05 0.17 -18.15
C GLY A 1 1.40 0.50 -16.80
N MET A 2 1.15 -0.51 -15.97
CA MET A 2 0.61 -0.50 -14.59
C MET A 2 1.25 -1.72 -13.88
N LEU A 3 0.60 -2.29 -12.86
CA LEU A 3 1.04 -3.53 -12.20
C LEU A 3 1.08 -4.74 -13.15
N THR A 4 2.06 -5.60 -12.96
CA THR A 4 2.16 -6.92 -13.62
C THR A 4 1.26 -7.96 -12.94
N ALA A 5 1.16 -7.92 -11.61
CA ALA A 5 0.38 -8.85 -10.81
C ALA A 5 -0.13 -8.18 -9.53
N VAL A 6 -1.17 -8.76 -8.93
CA VAL A 6 -1.74 -8.37 -7.63
C VAL A 6 -1.90 -9.63 -6.78
N VAL A 7 -1.56 -9.53 -5.50
CA VAL A 7 -1.77 -10.60 -4.53
C VAL A 7 -2.88 -10.16 -3.57
N ALA A 8 -4.06 -10.77 -3.70
CA ALA A 8 -5.21 -10.45 -2.87
C ALA A 8 -5.20 -11.30 -1.59
N GLY A 9 -5.24 -10.64 -0.43
CA GLY A 9 -5.49 -11.27 0.85
C GLY A 9 -6.99 -11.29 1.19
N PRO A 10 -7.37 -11.83 2.37
CA PRO A 10 -8.70 -11.66 2.92
C PRO A 10 -9.06 -10.17 3.12
N VAL A 11 -10.34 -9.88 3.34
CA VAL A 11 -10.82 -8.51 3.58
C VAL A 11 -10.02 -7.86 4.72
N PHE A 12 -9.47 -6.67 4.44
CA PHE A 12 -8.66 -5.86 5.37
C PHE A 12 -7.45 -6.58 5.97
N THR A 13 -6.96 -7.63 5.31
CA THR A 13 -5.85 -8.45 5.81
C THR A 13 -4.77 -8.60 4.74
N SER A 14 -3.52 -8.45 5.15
CA SER A 14 -2.36 -8.69 4.29
C SER A 14 -2.36 -10.13 3.74
N PRO A 15 -2.00 -10.37 2.46
CA PRO A 15 -1.85 -11.71 1.94
C PRO A 15 -0.75 -12.49 2.66
N ALA A 16 -0.85 -13.82 2.66
CA ALA A 16 0.16 -14.69 3.26
C ALA A 16 1.50 -14.63 2.51
N VAL A 17 2.61 -14.77 3.23
CA VAL A 17 3.99 -14.78 2.68
C VAL A 17 4.13 -15.73 1.49
N GLY A 18 3.59 -16.94 1.60
CA GLY A 18 3.67 -17.95 0.53
C GLY A 18 2.98 -17.52 -0.76
N SER A 19 1.84 -16.82 -0.67
CA SER A 19 1.13 -16.28 -1.84
C SER A 19 1.91 -15.17 -2.51
N ILE A 20 2.56 -14.30 -1.73
CA ILE A 20 3.41 -13.22 -2.24
C ILE A 20 4.64 -13.80 -2.94
N LEU A 21 5.32 -14.76 -2.31
CA LEU A 21 6.49 -15.43 -2.88
C LEU A 21 6.14 -16.17 -4.17
N ALA A 22 4.99 -16.86 -4.22
CA ALA A 22 4.51 -17.50 -5.43
C ALA A 22 4.29 -16.51 -6.58
N ALA A 23 3.75 -15.31 -6.29
CA ALA A 23 3.60 -14.26 -7.29
C ALA A 23 4.95 -13.72 -7.78
N ILE A 24 5.92 -13.49 -6.88
CA ILE A 24 7.29 -13.07 -7.24
C ILE A 24 7.93 -14.08 -8.19
N ARG A 25 7.87 -15.37 -7.85
CA ARG A 25 8.40 -16.47 -8.69
C ARG A 25 7.72 -16.52 -10.05
N THR A 26 6.39 -16.34 -10.09
CA THR A 26 5.61 -16.33 -11.35
C THR A 26 6.03 -15.16 -12.25
N VAL A 27 6.20 -13.96 -11.69
CA VAL A 27 6.67 -12.78 -12.45
C VAL A 27 8.11 -13.00 -12.96
N LYS A 28 8.99 -13.62 -12.16
CA LYS A 28 10.34 -13.99 -12.61
C LYS A 28 10.32 -14.97 -13.78
N GLN A 29 9.46 -15.99 -13.73
CA GLN A 29 9.31 -16.98 -14.81
C GLN A 29 8.80 -16.36 -16.10
N ALA A 30 8.01 -15.28 -16.03
CA ALA A 30 7.62 -14.47 -17.18
C ALA A 30 8.78 -13.62 -17.77
N ARG A 31 10.03 -13.96 -17.46
CA ARG A 31 11.29 -13.33 -17.90
C ARG A 31 11.44 -11.86 -17.50
N ALA A 32 10.88 -11.46 -16.36
CA ALA A 32 11.17 -10.16 -15.78
C ALA A 32 12.66 -10.07 -15.37
N VAL A 33 13.31 -8.96 -15.74
CA VAL A 33 14.70 -8.65 -15.37
C VAL A 33 14.84 -8.25 -13.89
N GLY A 34 13.73 -7.92 -13.23
CA GLY A 34 13.62 -7.67 -11.80
C GLY A 34 12.18 -7.34 -11.41
N THR A 35 11.88 -7.41 -10.11
CA THR A 35 10.53 -7.19 -9.57
C THR A 35 10.52 -6.05 -8.57
N LEU A 36 9.59 -5.10 -8.73
CA LEU A 36 9.30 -4.07 -7.73
C LEU A 36 8.02 -4.42 -6.96
N LEU A 37 8.15 -4.60 -5.65
CA LEU A 37 7.02 -4.70 -4.73
C LEU A 37 6.59 -3.29 -4.32
N ILE A 38 5.33 -2.94 -4.60
CA ILE A 38 4.72 -1.68 -4.17
C ILE A 38 3.79 -2.00 -3.01
N VAL A 39 4.17 -1.59 -1.80
CA VAL A 39 3.54 -2.08 -0.55
C VAL A 39 2.98 -0.91 0.25
N LYS A 40 1.71 -0.95 0.62
CA LYS A 40 1.09 0.06 1.49
C LYS A 40 1.69 -0.02 2.89
N ASN A 41 1.89 1.11 3.57
CA ASN A 41 2.53 1.14 4.90
C ASN A 41 1.59 0.68 6.03
N TYR A 42 1.27 -0.61 6.04
CA TYR A 42 0.59 -1.32 7.11
C TYR A 42 1.50 -2.39 7.70
N THR A 43 1.44 -2.63 9.01
CA THR A 43 2.37 -3.56 9.68
C THR A 43 2.33 -4.95 9.07
N GLY A 44 1.14 -5.52 8.86
CA GLY A 44 0.98 -6.85 8.24
C GLY A 44 1.47 -6.89 6.80
N ASP A 45 1.28 -5.82 6.02
CA ASP A 45 1.78 -5.72 4.66
C ASP A 45 3.32 -5.71 4.66
N ARG A 46 3.95 -4.86 5.47
CA ARG A 46 5.42 -4.75 5.55
C ARG A 46 6.07 -6.05 5.98
N LEU A 47 5.54 -6.70 7.02
CA LEU A 47 6.11 -7.94 7.53
C LEU A 47 5.97 -9.06 6.49
N ASN A 48 4.79 -9.25 5.91
CA ASN A 48 4.57 -10.35 4.99
C ASN A 48 5.33 -10.16 3.66
N PHE A 49 5.30 -8.95 3.09
CA PHE A 49 6.05 -8.65 1.86
C PHE A 49 7.57 -8.60 2.11
N GLY A 50 8.01 -8.15 3.28
CA GLY A 50 9.42 -8.15 3.68
C GLY A 50 9.97 -9.58 3.76
N LEU A 51 9.27 -10.48 4.45
CA LEU A 51 9.66 -11.89 4.52
C LEU A 51 9.65 -12.57 3.15
N ALA A 52 8.65 -12.28 2.31
CA ALA A 52 8.61 -12.81 0.95
C ALA A 52 9.75 -12.26 0.07
N LEU A 53 10.12 -10.99 0.25
CA LEU A 53 11.27 -10.37 -0.42
C LEU A 53 12.58 -11.05 0.00
N GLU A 54 12.80 -11.25 1.30
CA GLU A 54 14.00 -11.93 1.81
C GLU A 54 14.12 -13.36 1.27
N GLN A 55 13.02 -14.11 1.28
CA GLN A 55 12.98 -15.47 0.72
C GLN A 55 13.26 -15.48 -0.79
N ALA A 56 12.67 -14.55 -1.56
CA ALA A 56 12.92 -14.44 -2.99
C ALA A 56 14.38 -14.05 -3.31
N GLN A 57 14.99 -13.17 -2.50
CA GLN A 57 16.40 -12.81 -2.65
C GLN A 57 17.33 -13.98 -2.35
N ALA A 58 16.99 -14.82 -1.37
CA ALA A 58 17.70 -16.07 -1.09
C ALA A 58 17.60 -17.10 -2.23
N GLU A 59 16.65 -16.92 -3.15
CA GLU A 59 16.50 -17.69 -4.41
C GLU A 59 17.13 -16.99 -5.62
N ASP A 60 18.01 -16.01 -5.40
CA ASP A 60 18.66 -15.20 -6.46
C ASP A 60 17.68 -14.44 -7.37
N ILE A 61 16.47 -14.15 -6.88
CA ILE A 61 15.50 -13.33 -7.60
C ILE A 61 15.78 -11.85 -7.30
N SER A 62 16.06 -11.06 -8.35
CA SER A 62 16.19 -9.60 -8.23
C SER A 62 14.85 -8.97 -7.89
N VAL A 63 14.65 -8.64 -6.62
CA VAL A 63 13.43 -8.00 -6.10
C VAL A 63 13.78 -6.84 -5.17
N GLN A 64 13.04 -5.75 -5.29
CA GLN A 64 13.10 -4.59 -4.39
C GLN A 64 11.70 -4.18 -3.97
N MET A 65 11.63 -3.39 -2.89
CA MET A 65 10.37 -2.98 -2.30
C MET A 65 10.36 -1.48 -2.03
N VAL A 66 9.25 -0.83 -2.33
CA VAL A 66 8.94 0.54 -1.94
C VAL A 66 7.70 0.54 -1.04
N ILE A 67 7.80 1.27 0.08
CA ILE A 67 6.72 1.41 1.04
C ILE A 67 5.98 2.73 0.79
N ILE A 68 4.67 2.66 0.60
CA ILE A 68 3.81 3.82 0.32
C ILE A 68 3.22 4.36 1.62
N GLY A 69 3.59 5.59 1.97
CA GLY A 69 3.14 6.29 3.18
C GLY A 69 2.69 7.73 2.87
N ASP A 70 1.61 7.85 2.12
CA ASP A 70 1.03 9.10 1.60
C ASP A 70 -0.02 9.74 2.52
N ASP A 71 -0.49 9.08 3.56
CA ASP A 71 -1.48 9.65 4.48
C ASP A 71 -0.94 10.82 5.33
N THR A 72 -1.38 12.06 5.08
CA THR A 72 -1.00 13.26 5.85
C THR A 72 -1.91 13.54 7.06
N ALA A 73 -2.90 12.69 7.37
CA ALA A 73 -3.87 12.99 8.42
C ALA A 73 -3.22 13.36 9.77
N PHE A 74 -2.18 12.62 10.17
CA PHE A 74 -1.49 12.86 11.43
C PHE A 74 -0.28 13.79 11.25
N ALA A 75 -0.29 14.92 11.96
CA ALA A 75 0.84 15.86 11.99
C ALA A 75 2.10 15.26 12.64
N THR A 76 1.93 14.37 13.63
CA THR A 76 3.03 13.65 14.29
C THR A 76 3.22 12.28 13.65
N LYS A 77 4.47 11.98 13.26
CA LYS A 77 4.81 10.67 12.71
C LYS A 77 4.75 9.62 13.83
N LYS A 78 3.88 8.61 13.67
CA LYS A 78 3.88 7.40 14.51
C LYS A 78 5.16 6.60 14.25
N LYS A 79 5.54 5.72 15.19
CA LYS A 79 6.69 4.80 15.04
C LYS A 79 6.63 3.97 13.74
N THR A 80 5.43 3.64 13.29
CA THR A 80 5.16 2.86 12.07
C THR A 80 5.16 3.71 10.78
N GLY A 81 5.23 5.04 10.87
CA GLY A 81 5.12 5.96 9.74
C GLY A 81 3.67 6.31 9.35
N ARG A 82 3.51 6.92 8.17
CA ARG A 82 2.22 7.34 7.59
C ARG A 82 1.55 6.18 6.85
N ARG A 83 0.23 5.99 6.94
CA ARG A 83 -0.48 4.91 6.22
C ARG A 83 -0.34 5.08 4.70
N GLY A 84 -0.44 3.98 3.97
CA GLY A 84 -0.53 3.98 2.50
C GLY A 84 -1.98 3.96 2.03
N LEU A 85 -2.43 4.99 1.32
CA LEU A 85 -3.81 5.20 0.88
C LEU A 85 -3.89 5.31 -0.65
N CYS A 86 -4.72 6.22 -1.18
CA CYS A 86 -5.08 6.27 -2.59
C CYS A 86 -3.94 6.70 -3.53
N GLY A 87 -2.92 7.42 -3.02
CA GLY A 87 -1.73 7.80 -3.78
C GLY A 87 -0.94 6.59 -4.29
N THR A 88 -1.13 5.42 -3.67
CA THR A 88 -0.62 4.13 -4.15
C THR A 88 -0.98 3.86 -5.62
N VAL A 89 -2.18 4.25 -6.08
CA VAL A 89 -2.60 4.04 -7.49
C VAL A 89 -1.77 4.90 -8.45
N LEU A 90 -1.41 6.12 -8.05
CA LEU A 90 -0.53 6.99 -8.84
C LEU A 90 0.87 6.39 -8.94
N VAL A 91 1.35 5.77 -7.85
CA VAL A 91 2.63 5.05 -7.84
C VAL A 91 2.60 3.83 -8.76
N HIS A 92 1.50 3.07 -8.80
CA HIS A 92 1.33 1.98 -9.78
C HIS A 92 1.48 2.49 -11.21
N LYS A 93 0.86 3.62 -11.53
CA LYS A 93 0.90 4.21 -12.87
C LYS A 93 2.29 4.69 -13.25
N LEU A 94 3.00 5.37 -12.34
CA LEU A 94 4.34 5.89 -12.58
C LEU A 94 5.35 4.74 -12.71
N ALA A 95 5.35 3.80 -11.77
CA ALA A 95 6.25 2.65 -11.78
C ALA A 95 6.02 1.79 -13.02
N GLY A 96 4.76 1.51 -13.34
CA GLY A 96 4.39 0.75 -14.53
C GLY A 96 4.77 1.45 -15.83
N ALA A 97 4.70 2.78 -15.90
CA ALA A 97 5.16 3.53 -17.07
C ALA A 97 6.69 3.49 -17.23
N LEU A 98 7.44 3.64 -16.13
CA LEU A 98 8.90 3.52 -16.16
C LEU A 98 9.35 2.11 -16.57
N ALA A 99 8.66 1.08 -16.07
CA ALA A 99 8.93 -0.31 -16.43
C ALA A 99 8.69 -0.58 -17.93
N GLU A 100 7.58 -0.11 -18.50
CA GLU A 100 7.33 -0.20 -19.96
C GLU A 100 8.36 0.55 -20.80
N ALA A 101 8.88 1.67 -20.27
CA ALA A 101 9.95 2.43 -20.92
C ALA A 101 11.34 1.75 -20.80
N GLY A 102 11.43 0.55 -20.21
CA GLY A 102 12.68 -0.19 -20.07
C GLY A 102 13.62 0.34 -18.99
N VAL A 103 13.13 1.19 -18.07
CA VAL A 103 13.94 1.74 -16.99
C VAL A 103 14.35 0.63 -16.00
N GLY A 104 15.62 0.58 -15.63
CA GLY A 104 16.14 -0.45 -14.71
C GLY A 104 15.57 -0.36 -13.29
N LEU A 105 15.48 -1.51 -12.60
CA LEU A 105 14.84 -1.62 -11.27
C LEU A 105 15.35 -0.60 -10.25
N ASN A 106 16.67 -0.43 -10.12
CA ASN A 106 17.28 0.54 -9.19
C ASN A 106 16.83 1.98 -9.46
N GLU A 107 16.74 2.35 -10.74
CA GLU A 107 16.31 3.68 -11.17
C GLU A 107 14.83 3.90 -10.86
N ILE A 108 13.98 2.88 -11.12
CA ILE A 108 12.56 2.92 -10.76
C ILE A 108 12.43 3.11 -9.25
N VAL A 109 13.10 2.30 -8.43
CA VAL A 109 13.04 2.40 -6.97
C VAL A 109 13.44 3.80 -6.50
N ARG A 110 14.52 4.38 -7.04
CA ARG A 110 14.97 5.73 -6.67
C ARG A 110 13.91 6.78 -7.00
N ARG A 111 13.37 6.76 -8.23
CA ARG A 111 12.36 7.73 -8.67
C ARG A 111 11.07 7.60 -7.87
N ILE A 112 10.58 6.38 -7.68
CA ILE A 112 9.36 6.12 -6.92
C ILE A 112 9.53 6.52 -5.46
N THR A 113 10.67 6.22 -4.83
CA THR A 113 10.95 6.65 -3.46
C THR A 113 10.90 8.18 -3.32
N ALA A 114 11.48 8.92 -4.27
CA ALA A 114 11.39 10.38 -4.29
C ALA A 114 9.94 10.88 -4.42
N VAL A 115 9.16 10.29 -5.33
CA VAL A 115 7.74 10.64 -5.52
C VAL A 115 6.93 10.37 -4.24
N VAL A 116 7.11 9.21 -3.61
CA VAL A 116 6.42 8.87 -2.36
C VAL A 116 6.79 9.84 -1.24
N GLY A 117 8.06 10.26 -1.16
CA GLY A 117 8.52 11.24 -0.17
C GLY A 117 7.88 12.63 -0.32
N ALA A 118 7.46 13.00 -1.53
CA ALA A 118 6.80 14.27 -1.84
C ALA A 118 5.26 14.17 -1.86
N MET A 119 4.69 12.98 -1.66
CA MET A 119 3.25 12.73 -1.78
C MET A 119 2.49 12.95 -0.48
N GLY A 120 1.27 13.46 -0.61
CA GLY A 120 0.31 13.63 0.48
C GLY A 120 -1.13 13.39 0.05
N THR A 121 -1.87 12.66 0.88
CA THR A 121 -3.30 12.38 0.75
C THR A 121 -3.98 12.56 2.09
N LEU A 122 -5.20 13.09 2.08
CA LEU A 122 -6.05 13.26 3.26
C LEU A 122 -7.46 12.80 2.89
N GLY A 123 -8.03 11.91 3.70
CA GLY A 123 -9.39 11.41 3.52
C GLY A 123 -10.36 11.98 4.55
N ILE A 124 -11.65 11.96 4.21
CA ILE A 124 -12.77 12.17 5.15
C ILE A 124 -13.76 11.03 4.97
N SER A 125 -14.48 10.66 6.04
CA SER A 125 -15.57 9.70 5.95
C SER A 125 -16.85 10.25 6.56
N LEU A 126 -17.97 10.08 5.85
CA LEU A 126 -19.32 10.41 6.32
C LEU A 126 -20.00 9.22 7.00
N SER A 127 -19.44 8.02 6.86
CA SER A 127 -19.99 6.81 7.45
C SER A 127 -18.88 5.80 7.81
N PRO A 128 -19.08 4.95 8.82
CA PRO A 128 -18.20 3.82 9.10
C PRO A 128 -18.28 2.76 7.99
N CYS A 129 -17.21 1.98 7.80
CA CYS A 129 -17.25 0.78 6.97
C CYS A 129 -17.71 -0.44 7.80
N SER A 130 -18.18 -1.48 7.12
CA SER A 130 -18.49 -2.79 7.71
C SER A 130 -17.75 -3.90 6.98
N VAL A 131 -17.22 -4.86 7.72
CA VAL A 131 -16.74 -6.13 7.15
C VAL A 131 -17.96 -7.01 6.85
N PRO A 132 -18.00 -7.78 5.75
CA PRO A 132 -19.11 -8.69 5.46
C PRO A 132 -19.48 -9.57 6.67
N GLY A 133 -20.77 -9.61 7.02
CA GLY A 133 -21.28 -10.35 8.18
C GLY A 133 -21.05 -9.68 9.54
N SER A 134 -20.50 -8.47 9.59
CA SER A 134 -20.26 -7.71 10.82
C SER A 134 -21.06 -6.41 10.87
N ARG A 135 -21.27 -5.88 12.08
CA ARG A 135 -21.78 -4.52 12.28
C ARG A 135 -20.72 -3.47 11.87
N PRO A 136 -21.11 -2.20 11.63
CA PRO A 136 -20.15 -1.13 11.36
C PRO A 136 -19.08 -1.02 12.46
N THR A 137 -17.86 -0.65 12.07
CA THR A 137 -16.69 -0.62 12.98
C THR A 137 -16.78 0.46 14.07
N PHE A 138 -17.57 1.50 13.83
CA PHE A 138 -17.92 2.56 14.78
C PHE A 138 -19.24 3.21 14.36
N GLN A 139 -19.68 4.25 15.07
CA GLN A 139 -20.85 5.06 14.71
C GLN A 139 -20.45 6.52 14.55
N LEU A 140 -21.10 7.20 13.60
CA LEU A 140 -21.14 8.65 13.41
C LEU A 140 -22.60 9.07 13.43
N ALA A 141 -22.89 10.24 14.03
CA ALA A 141 -24.21 10.84 13.86
C ALA A 141 -24.41 11.33 12.41
N ASP A 142 -25.66 11.54 12.00
CA ASP A 142 -26.02 11.95 10.63
C ASP A 142 -25.38 13.28 10.21
N ASP A 143 -25.00 14.12 11.19
CA ASP A 143 -24.35 15.41 11.00
C ASP A 143 -22.86 15.38 11.35
N GLU A 144 -22.23 14.21 11.48
CA GLU A 144 -20.81 14.04 11.78
C GLU A 144 -20.01 13.44 10.62
N LEU A 145 -18.75 13.86 10.50
CA LEU A 145 -17.74 13.26 9.65
C LEU A 145 -16.46 12.94 10.44
N GLU A 146 -15.69 11.97 9.98
CA GLU A 146 -14.38 11.63 10.53
C GLU A 146 -13.24 12.00 9.57
N LEU A 147 -12.40 12.95 10.00
CA LEU A 147 -11.24 13.40 9.25
C LEU A 147 -10.08 12.43 9.43
N GLY A 148 -9.52 11.97 8.32
CA GLY A 148 -8.35 11.10 8.29
C GLY A 148 -8.65 9.65 8.64
N LEU A 149 -9.88 9.16 8.41
CA LEU A 149 -10.19 7.74 8.59
C LEU A 149 -9.31 6.88 7.64
N GLY A 150 -8.83 5.74 8.14
CA GLY A 150 -8.04 4.80 7.35
C GLY A 150 -8.91 3.89 6.47
N ILE A 151 -8.29 3.25 5.46
CA ILE A 151 -9.01 2.38 4.50
C ILE A 151 -9.50 1.05 5.08
N HIS A 152 -9.12 0.70 6.32
CA HIS A 152 -9.67 -0.45 7.03
C HIS A 152 -10.57 -0.04 8.21
N GLY A 153 -10.98 1.23 8.25
CA GLY A 153 -11.78 1.78 9.35
C GLY A 153 -10.95 2.16 10.57
N GLU A 154 -9.62 2.30 10.44
CA GLU A 154 -8.79 2.78 11.54
C GLU A 154 -9.13 4.23 11.87
N ALA A 155 -9.25 4.52 13.16
CA ALA A 155 -9.62 5.84 13.67
C ALA A 155 -8.80 6.96 13.01
N GLY A 156 -9.51 8.03 12.65
CA GLY A 156 -8.94 9.25 12.13
C GLY A 156 -8.37 10.14 13.21
N VAL A 157 -8.24 11.41 12.88
CA VAL A 157 -7.62 12.45 13.73
C VAL A 157 -8.67 13.15 14.57
N ARG A 158 -9.85 13.36 14.01
CA ARG A 158 -10.93 14.13 14.64
C ARG A 158 -12.28 13.84 13.97
N ARG A 159 -13.34 13.86 14.77
CA ARG A 159 -14.72 13.95 14.32
C ARG A 159 -15.20 15.41 14.34
N MET A 160 -15.92 15.83 13.32
CA MET A 160 -16.43 17.20 13.20
C MET A 160 -17.81 17.21 12.56
N LYS A 161 -18.55 18.30 12.76
CA LYS A 161 -19.88 18.46 12.16
C LYS A 161 -19.76 18.72 10.66
N VAL A 162 -20.70 18.20 9.88
CA VAL A 162 -20.91 18.56 8.48
C VAL A 162 -21.60 19.93 8.49
N SER A 163 -20.90 20.97 8.01
CA SER A 163 -21.41 22.34 7.91
C SER A 163 -22.18 22.58 6.62
#